data_AF-X1ADT6-F1
#
_entry.id   AF-X1ADT6-F1
#
_cell.length_a   1.000
_cell.length_b   1.000
_cell.length_c   1.000
_cell.angle_alpha   90.00
_cell.angle_beta   90.00
_cell.angle_gamma   90.00
#
_symmetry.space_group_name_H-M   'P 1'
#
loop_
_entity.id
_entity.type
_entity.pdbx_description
1 polymer ?
#
loop_
_entity_poly.entity_id
_entity_poly.type
_entity_poly.pdbx_seq_one_letter_code
_entity_poly.pdbx_strand_id
1 'polypeptide(L)'
;ENVVGMDPEAKFANHAKYPQVIDTVDMKNRVETYRKFWDGKHGDIIVQKNVEDTRLGVFDYVSSKLEINSLEIKFGQGAKAIGGEVRLASLERAQLLQDRGYLVFPDPSDPIIIEQWKAGLIPDFERHSRVGLSSTEDVLEEIDQIRASGAKSIFIKTGAYRPAVIGALAIAIQFI
;
A
#
# COMPACT_ATOMS: atom_id res chain seq x y z
N GLU A 1 4.06 0.64 -4.06
CA GLU A 1 3.26 0.14 -2.91
C GLU A 1 4.08 0.09 -1.64
N ASN A 2 3.42 0.22 -0.49
CA ASN A 2 3.93 0.12 0.88
C ASN A 2 5.10 1.04 1.28
N VAL A 3 5.59 1.90 0.39
CA VAL A 3 6.71 2.83 0.68
C VAL A 3 6.40 3.67 1.92
N VAL A 4 5.22 4.29 1.95
CA VAL A 4 4.79 5.18 3.05
C VAL A 4 4.60 4.41 4.36
N GLY A 5 3.83 3.32 4.34
CA GLY A 5 3.56 2.55 5.55
C GLY A 5 4.80 1.87 6.11
N MET A 6 5.81 1.58 5.27
CA MET A 6 7.10 1.04 5.70
C MET A 6 8.09 2.12 6.13
N ASP A 7 7.93 3.37 5.75
CA ASP A 7 8.89 4.42 6.13
C ASP A 7 8.89 4.64 7.67
N PRO A 8 9.98 4.34 8.40
CA PRO A 8 10.03 4.53 9.85
C PRO A 8 9.87 5.99 10.26
N GLU A 9 10.18 6.93 9.38
CA GLU A 9 10.09 8.38 9.61
C GLU A 9 8.76 8.97 9.14
N ALA A 10 7.86 8.15 8.58
CA ALA A 10 6.54 8.60 8.21
C ALA A 10 5.71 9.02 9.43
N LYS A 11 5.06 10.17 9.29
CA LYS A 11 4.18 10.77 10.30
C LYS A 11 2.73 10.54 9.91
N PHE A 12 1.92 10.22 10.90
CA PHE A 12 0.51 9.93 10.74
C PHE A 12 -0.32 10.78 11.69
N ALA A 13 -1.47 11.24 11.21
CA ALA A 13 -2.51 11.82 12.05
C ALA A 13 -3.48 10.72 12.50
N ASN A 14 -3.99 10.87 13.72
CA ASN A 14 -5.07 10.03 14.23
C ASN A 14 -6.33 10.24 13.40
N HIS A 15 -7.05 9.16 13.15
CA HIS A 15 -8.30 9.16 12.41
C HIS A 15 -9.21 8.05 12.94
N ALA A 16 -10.51 8.14 12.66
CA ALA A 16 -11.53 7.31 13.30
C ALA A 16 -11.39 5.79 13.04
N LYS A 17 -10.66 5.38 11.99
CA LYS A 17 -10.54 3.98 11.57
C LYS A 17 -9.11 3.49 11.41
N TYR A 18 -8.31 4.20 10.61
CA TYR A 18 -6.89 3.90 10.36
C TYR A 18 -6.10 5.20 10.34
N PRO A 19 -4.87 5.25 10.86
CA PRO A 19 -4.04 6.45 10.81
C PRO A 19 -3.88 6.94 9.37
N GLN A 20 -3.87 8.26 9.17
CA GLN A 20 -3.72 8.86 7.85
C GLN A 20 -2.34 9.49 7.73
N VAL A 21 -1.63 9.24 6.63
CA VAL A 21 -0.30 9.84 6.42
C VAL A 21 -0.41 11.35 6.28
N ILE A 22 0.53 12.06 6.92
CA ILE A 22 0.67 13.52 6.79
C ILE A 22 2.05 13.94 6.29
N ASP A 23 3.09 13.11 6.46
CA ASP A 23 4.46 13.37 5.99
C ASP A 23 5.27 12.07 5.89
N THR A 24 6.28 12.04 5.02
CA THR A 24 7.15 10.86 4.77
C THR A 24 8.54 11.29 4.34
N VAL A 25 9.59 10.56 4.69
CA VAL A 25 10.94 10.81 4.17
C VAL A 25 11.18 10.03 2.89
N ASP A 26 10.87 8.73 2.85
CA ASP A 26 11.22 7.86 1.72
C ASP A 26 10.44 8.23 0.44
N MET A 27 9.13 8.46 0.54
CA MET A 27 8.33 8.81 -0.64
C MET A 27 8.75 10.17 -1.23
N LYS A 28 9.01 11.19 -0.39
CA LYS A 28 9.54 12.48 -0.86
C LYS A 28 10.87 12.30 -1.57
N ASN A 29 11.81 11.60 -0.95
CA ASN A 29 13.13 11.35 -1.54
C ASN A 29 13.04 10.66 -2.91
N ARG A 30 12.15 9.67 -3.08
CA ARG A 30 11.95 8.99 -4.37
C ARG A 30 11.40 9.93 -5.43
N VAL A 31 10.37 10.71 -5.09
CA VAL A 31 9.74 11.67 -6.02
C VAL A 31 10.73 12.76 -6.43
N GLU A 32 11.43 13.35 -5.47
CA GLU A 32 12.43 14.40 -5.70
C GLU A 32 13.60 13.86 -6.54
N THR A 33 14.07 12.65 -6.24
CA THR A 33 15.15 12.01 -7.00
C THR A 33 14.75 11.78 -8.45
N TYR A 34 13.55 11.26 -8.71
CA TYR A 34 13.07 11.09 -10.08
C TYR A 34 13.02 12.44 -10.80
N ARG A 35 12.39 13.46 -10.20
CA ARG A 35 12.24 14.79 -10.79
C ARG A 35 13.58 15.46 -11.07
N LYS A 36 14.57 15.26 -10.21
CA LYS A 36 15.93 15.79 -10.39
C LYS A 36 16.59 15.31 -11.68
N PHE A 37 16.32 14.07 -12.09
CA PHE A 37 16.90 13.47 -13.30
C PHE A 37 15.93 13.39 -14.48
N TRP A 38 14.69 13.85 -14.29
CA TRP A 38 13.66 13.84 -15.32
C TRP A 38 13.90 14.97 -16.35
N ASP A 39 13.73 14.66 -17.63
CA ASP A 39 13.89 15.63 -18.73
C ASP A 39 12.69 16.59 -18.87
N GLY A 40 11.66 16.43 -18.04
CA GLY A 40 10.42 17.21 -18.09
C GLY A 40 9.50 16.85 -19.26
N LYS A 41 9.83 15.81 -20.05
CA LYS A 41 9.13 15.46 -21.28
C LYS A 41 8.68 14.01 -21.35
N HIS A 42 9.48 13.05 -20.88
CA HIS A 42 9.19 11.62 -21.06
C HIS A 42 9.10 10.87 -19.73
N GLY A 43 7.99 10.14 -19.55
CA GLY A 43 7.72 9.37 -18.34
C GLY A 43 6.99 10.18 -17.27
N ASP A 44 6.45 9.46 -16.30
CA ASP A 44 5.77 10.00 -15.12
C ASP A 44 5.95 9.02 -13.94
N ILE A 45 5.65 9.48 -12.73
CA ILE A 45 5.64 8.65 -11.53
C ILE A 45 4.25 8.04 -11.38
N ILE A 46 4.18 6.71 -11.39
CA ILE A 46 2.96 5.96 -11.09
C ILE A 46 3.06 5.37 -9.69
N VAL A 47 2.19 5.81 -8.78
CA VAL A 47 2.12 5.24 -7.43
C VAL A 47 1.20 4.04 -7.44
N GLN A 48 1.80 2.85 -7.32
CA GLN A 48 1.03 1.63 -7.09
C GLN A 48 0.56 1.57 -5.63
N LYS A 49 -0.75 1.39 -5.42
CA LYS A 49 -1.37 1.23 -4.11
C LYS A 49 -1.98 -0.15 -3.90
N ASN A 50 -1.85 -0.67 -2.68
CA ASN A 50 -2.55 -1.85 -2.19
C ASN A 50 -3.57 -1.47 -1.10
N VAL A 51 -4.19 -2.47 -0.46
CA VAL A 51 -5.17 -2.27 0.62
C VAL A 51 -4.60 -1.45 1.77
N GLU A 52 -3.33 -1.67 2.13
CA GLU A 52 -2.69 -0.93 3.22
C GLU A 52 -2.47 0.53 2.84
N ASP A 53 -2.02 0.81 1.62
CA ASP A 53 -1.84 2.17 1.11
C ASP A 53 -3.19 2.94 1.04
N THR A 54 -4.28 2.27 0.66
CA THR A 54 -5.64 2.86 0.70
C THR A 54 -6.05 3.20 2.13
N ARG A 55 -5.86 2.28 3.09
CA ARG A 55 -6.21 2.52 4.50
C ARG A 55 -5.43 3.66 5.13
N LEU A 56 -4.18 3.83 4.72
CA LEU A 56 -3.28 4.86 5.23
C LEU A 56 -3.48 6.23 4.54
N GLY A 57 -4.35 6.34 3.53
CA GLY A 57 -4.59 7.60 2.80
C GLY A 57 -3.40 8.02 1.93
N VAL A 58 -2.59 7.05 1.47
CA VAL A 58 -1.34 7.35 0.76
C VAL A 58 -1.59 8.14 -0.51
N PHE A 59 -2.64 7.78 -1.27
CA PHE A 59 -2.90 8.44 -2.55
C PHE A 59 -3.30 9.90 -2.37
N ASP A 60 -4.15 10.21 -1.39
CA ASP A 60 -4.57 11.57 -1.09
C ASP A 60 -3.35 12.43 -0.68
N TYR A 61 -2.44 11.87 0.11
CA TYR A 61 -1.18 12.52 0.45
C TYR A 61 -0.30 12.77 -0.77
N VAL A 62 -0.01 11.76 -1.61
CA VAL A 62 0.89 11.97 -2.76
C VAL A 62 0.28 12.85 -3.84
N SER A 63 -1.04 12.81 -4.02
CA SER A 63 -1.77 13.69 -4.95
C SER A 63 -1.68 15.13 -4.47
N SER A 64 -2.04 15.40 -3.21
CA SER A 64 -2.12 16.76 -2.67
C SER A 64 -0.77 17.40 -2.32
N LYS A 65 0.20 16.61 -1.84
CA LYS A 65 1.49 17.13 -1.34
C LYS A 65 2.63 16.98 -2.35
N LEU A 66 2.59 15.93 -3.15
CA LEU A 66 3.66 15.61 -4.09
C LEU A 66 3.25 15.79 -5.55
N GLU A 67 2.00 16.21 -5.83
CA GLU A 67 1.49 16.48 -7.17
C GLU A 67 1.59 15.26 -8.10
N ILE A 68 1.41 14.06 -7.55
CA ILE A 68 1.35 12.81 -8.31
C ILE A 68 -0.06 12.64 -8.88
N ASN A 69 -0.16 12.48 -10.20
CA ASN A 69 -1.44 12.39 -10.90
C ASN A 69 -1.77 10.98 -11.41
N SER A 70 -0.82 10.05 -11.31
CA SER A 70 -0.93 8.71 -11.89
C SER A 70 -0.88 7.64 -10.79
N LEU A 71 -1.86 6.75 -10.79
CA LEU A 71 -2.00 5.68 -9.81
C LEU A 71 -2.11 4.31 -10.51
N GLU A 72 -1.53 3.28 -9.91
CA GLU A 72 -1.87 1.90 -10.22
C GLU A 72 -2.56 1.20 -9.04
N ILE A 73 -3.76 0.63 -9.26
CA ILE A 73 -4.45 -0.22 -8.29
C ILE A 73 -3.87 -1.63 -8.39
N LYS A 74 -3.33 -2.16 -7.29
CA LYS A 74 -2.86 -3.54 -7.24
C LYS A 74 -3.99 -4.50 -6.85
N PHE A 75 -4.62 -5.10 -7.86
CA PHE A 75 -5.70 -6.08 -7.70
C PHE A 75 -5.15 -7.50 -7.44
N GLY A 76 -4.00 -7.83 -8.03
CA GLY A 76 -3.38 -9.13 -7.84
C GLY A 76 -1.92 -9.17 -8.24
N GLN A 77 -1.24 -10.25 -7.88
CA GLN A 77 0.16 -10.48 -8.23
C GLN A 77 0.30 -11.87 -8.86
N GLY A 78 0.79 -11.92 -10.11
CA GLY A 78 0.94 -13.18 -10.85
C GLY A 78 1.97 -14.16 -10.26
N ALA A 79 2.84 -13.70 -9.35
CA ALA A 79 3.91 -14.51 -8.78
C ALA A 79 3.49 -15.33 -7.55
N LYS A 80 2.50 -14.87 -6.77
CA LYS A 80 2.06 -15.51 -5.52
C LYS A 80 0.57 -15.22 -5.30
N ALA A 81 -0.18 -16.22 -4.83
CA ALA A 81 -1.61 -16.05 -4.48
C ALA A 81 -1.84 -15.34 -3.13
N ILE A 82 -0.78 -14.85 -2.49
CA ILE A 82 -0.80 -14.13 -1.22
C ILE A 82 -0.33 -12.68 -1.43
N GLY A 83 -0.65 -11.78 -0.50
CA GLY A 83 -0.07 -10.45 -0.47
C GLY A 83 1.45 -10.49 -0.29
N GLY A 84 2.10 -9.34 -0.42
CA GLY A 84 3.53 -9.24 -0.10
C GLY A 84 3.81 -9.74 1.34
N GLU A 85 5.04 -10.21 1.57
CA GLU A 85 5.54 -10.67 2.86
C GLU A 85 6.91 -10.02 3.10
N VAL A 86 7.11 -9.48 4.30
CA VAL A 86 8.39 -8.86 4.70
C VAL A 86 8.74 -9.38 6.09
N ARG A 87 9.93 -9.96 6.23
CA ARG A 87 10.48 -10.37 7.53
C ARG A 87 11.03 -9.14 8.27
N LEU A 88 10.72 -9.04 9.55
CA LEU A 88 11.07 -7.94 10.45
C LEU A 88 11.89 -8.51 11.60
N ALA A 89 13.17 -8.16 11.63
CA ALA A 89 14.10 -8.70 12.62
C ALA A 89 13.94 -8.11 14.03
N SER A 90 13.23 -7.00 14.18
CA SER A 90 13.13 -6.25 15.45
C SER A 90 11.68 -6.12 15.92
N LEU A 91 11.48 -6.29 17.23
CA LEU A 91 10.18 -6.10 17.87
C LEU A 91 9.63 -4.68 17.67
N GLU A 92 10.46 -3.63 17.79
CA GLU A 92 9.97 -2.25 17.65
C GLU A 92 9.40 -1.99 16.24
N ARG A 93 10.04 -2.57 15.23
CA ARG A 93 9.57 -2.48 13.83
C ARG A 93 8.26 -3.24 13.62
N ALA A 94 8.12 -4.40 14.26
CA ALA A 94 6.91 -5.21 14.20
C ALA A 94 5.73 -4.47 14.84
N GLN A 95 5.91 -3.90 16.02
CA GLN A 95 4.92 -3.08 16.73
C GLN A 95 4.55 -1.83 15.93
N LEU A 96 5.54 -1.10 15.41
CA LEU A 96 5.30 0.09 14.59
C LEU A 96 4.40 -0.21 13.38
N LEU A 97 4.62 -1.32 12.68
CA LEU A 97 3.80 -1.69 11.53
C LEU A 97 2.42 -2.18 11.96
N GLN A 98 2.31 -2.90 13.08
CA GLN A 98 1.02 -3.29 13.65
C GLN A 98 0.18 -2.05 14.02
N ASP A 99 0.76 -1.03 14.64
CA ASP A 99 0.09 0.24 15.00
C ASP A 99 -0.41 1.00 13.78
N ARG A 100 0.27 0.83 12.63
CA ARG A 100 -0.16 1.36 11.33
C ARG A 100 -1.24 0.50 10.65
N GLY A 101 -1.72 -0.56 11.30
CA GLY A 101 -2.79 -1.44 10.83
C GLY A 101 -2.34 -2.58 9.90
N TYR A 102 -1.02 -2.82 9.79
CA TYR A 102 -0.51 -4.00 9.10
C TYR A 102 -0.83 -5.28 9.88
N LEU A 103 -0.93 -6.40 9.14
CA LEU A 103 -0.98 -7.73 9.76
C LEU A 103 0.45 -8.16 10.05
N VAL A 104 0.75 -8.42 11.31
CA VAL A 104 2.07 -8.86 11.77
C VAL A 104 1.92 -10.16 12.55
N PHE A 105 2.75 -11.15 12.23
CA PHE A 105 2.75 -12.46 12.86
C PHE A 105 4.18 -12.90 13.23
N PRO A 106 4.42 -13.51 14.40
CA PRO A 106 3.50 -13.65 15.53
C PRO A 106 3.08 -12.28 16.09
N ASP A 107 2.06 -12.21 16.96
CA ASP A 107 1.54 -10.93 17.45
C ASP A 107 2.61 -10.17 18.28
N PRO A 108 3.15 -9.04 17.80
CA PRO A 108 4.22 -8.32 18.49
C PRO A 108 3.74 -7.53 19.72
N SER A 109 2.44 -7.56 20.04
CA SER A 109 1.86 -6.98 21.26
C SER A 109 1.63 -8.01 22.36
N ASP A 110 1.68 -9.31 22.06
CA ASP A 110 1.47 -10.38 23.03
C ASP A 110 2.69 -10.50 23.96
N PRO A 111 2.53 -10.35 25.29
CA PRO A 111 3.62 -10.49 26.25
C PRO A 111 4.37 -11.83 26.14
N ILE A 112 3.68 -12.93 25.83
CA ILE A 112 4.30 -14.25 25.68
C ILE A 112 5.22 -14.27 24.45
N ILE A 113 4.75 -13.71 23.33
CA ILE A 113 5.53 -13.60 22.09
C ILE A 113 6.75 -12.70 22.30
N ILE A 114 6.59 -11.58 23.02
CA ILE A 114 7.68 -10.66 23.34
C ILE A 114 8.77 -11.37 24.14
N GLU A 115 8.40 -12.13 25.18
CA GLU A 115 9.38 -12.86 25.99
C GLU A 115 10.07 -13.99 25.21
N GLN A 116 9.32 -14.71 24.36
CA GLN A 116 9.90 -15.72 23.47
C GLN A 116 10.89 -15.13 22.45
N TRP A 117 10.57 -13.96 21.89
CA TRP A 117 11.47 -13.24 20.98
C TRP A 117 12.74 -12.76 21.69
N LYS A 118 12.62 -12.17 22.88
CA LYS A 118 13.78 -11.77 23.71
C LYS A 118 14.67 -12.97 24.09
N ALA A 119 14.07 -14.14 24.28
CA ALA A 119 14.77 -15.40 24.54
C ALA A 119 15.42 -16.02 23.28
N GLY A 120 15.25 -15.40 22.09
CA GLY A 120 15.80 -15.89 20.82
C GLY A 120 15.05 -17.11 20.24
N LEU A 121 13.87 -17.43 20.77
CA LEU A 121 13.04 -18.56 20.31
C LEU A 121 12.26 -18.23 19.04
N ILE A 122 12.02 -16.95 18.79
CA ILE A 122 11.37 -16.43 17.59
C ILE A 122 12.42 -15.65 16.81
N PRO A 123 12.79 -16.09 15.59
CA PRO A 123 13.86 -15.45 14.83
C PRO A 123 13.44 -14.07 14.28
N ASP A 124 12.18 -13.91 13.91
CA ASP A 124 11.62 -12.67 13.37
C ASP A 124 10.09 -12.67 13.36
N PHE A 125 9.56 -11.51 12.97
CA PHE A 125 8.16 -11.29 12.67
C PHE A 125 7.96 -11.19 11.16
N GLU A 126 6.75 -11.44 10.71
CA GLU A 126 6.35 -11.36 9.31
C GLU A 126 5.22 -10.35 9.17
N ARG A 127 5.41 -9.38 8.29
CA ARG A 127 4.34 -8.46 7.89
C ARG A 127 3.71 -8.96 6.59
N HIS A 128 2.40 -9.13 6.64
CA HIS A 128 1.57 -9.64 5.56
C HIS A 128 0.69 -8.52 4.97
N SER A 129 0.59 -8.48 3.64
CA SER A 129 -0.37 -7.60 2.96
C SER A 129 -1.69 -8.32 2.74
N ARG A 130 -2.78 -7.57 2.87
CA ARG A 130 -4.10 -8.04 2.48
C ARG A 130 -4.20 -8.04 0.96
N VAL A 131 -4.93 -9.03 0.45
CA VAL A 131 -5.36 -9.05 -0.95
C VAL A 131 -6.69 -8.31 -1.01
N GLY A 132 -6.80 -7.34 -1.92
CA GLY A 132 -7.95 -6.43 -2.02
C GLY A 132 -8.90 -6.77 -3.17
N LEU A 133 -10.05 -6.09 -3.14
CA LEU A 133 -11.13 -6.04 -4.15
C LEU A 133 -11.79 -7.40 -4.45
N SER A 134 -12.99 -7.57 -3.91
CA SER A 134 -13.76 -8.83 -3.96
C SER A 134 -14.88 -8.82 -4.99
N SER A 135 -15.38 -7.65 -5.38
CA SER A 135 -16.51 -7.48 -6.31
C SER A 135 -16.25 -6.40 -7.37
N THR A 136 -17.08 -6.37 -8.41
CA THR A 136 -17.05 -5.32 -9.45
C THR A 136 -17.37 -3.95 -8.85
N GLU A 137 -18.32 -3.92 -7.92
CA GLU A 137 -18.83 -2.73 -7.28
C GLU A 137 -17.73 -2.06 -6.44
N ASP A 138 -16.96 -2.86 -5.68
CA ASP A 138 -15.80 -2.36 -4.91
C ASP A 138 -14.78 -1.67 -5.83
N VAL A 139 -14.57 -2.20 -7.04
CA VAL A 139 -13.62 -1.64 -8.02
C VAL A 139 -14.13 -0.31 -8.57
N LEU A 140 -15.41 -0.24 -8.93
CA LEU A 140 -16.02 0.97 -9.47
C LEU A 140 -16.02 2.09 -8.43
N GLU A 141 -16.39 1.78 -7.19
CA GLU A 141 -16.37 2.74 -6.08
C GLU A 141 -14.94 3.25 -5.82
N GLU A 142 -13.95 2.36 -5.83
CA GLU A 142 -12.54 2.73 -5.68
C GLU A 142 -12.07 3.67 -6.81
N ILE A 143 -12.44 3.38 -8.06
CA ILE A 143 -12.12 4.23 -9.22
C ILE A 143 -12.75 5.62 -9.07
N ASP A 144 -14.02 5.69 -8.66
CA ASP A 144 -14.72 6.96 -8.47
C ASP A 144 -14.07 7.80 -7.37
N GLN A 145 -13.67 7.19 -6.25
CA GLN A 145 -12.93 7.86 -5.18
C GLN A 145 -11.56 8.38 -5.65
N ILE A 146 -10.84 7.58 -6.45
CA ILE A 146 -9.53 7.99 -7.01
C ILE A 146 -9.68 9.14 -8.01
N ARG A 147 -10.74 9.14 -8.83
CA ARG A 147 -11.04 10.26 -9.74
C ARG A 147 -11.38 11.52 -8.95
N ALA A 148 -12.18 11.39 -7.90
CA ALA A 148 -12.55 12.51 -7.03
C ALA A 148 -11.33 13.15 -6.33
N SER A 149 -10.27 12.38 -6.04
CA SER A 149 -9.02 12.90 -5.47
C SER A 149 -8.03 13.49 -6.49
N GLY A 150 -8.43 13.56 -7.77
CA GLY A 150 -7.71 14.29 -8.82
C GLY A 150 -6.76 13.45 -9.68
N ALA A 151 -6.81 12.12 -9.60
CA ALA A 151 -6.03 11.26 -10.48
C ALA A 151 -6.39 11.51 -11.97
N LYS A 152 -5.37 11.69 -12.80
CA LYS A 152 -5.53 11.84 -14.26
C LYS A 152 -5.41 10.51 -15.00
N SER A 153 -4.65 9.56 -14.44
CA SER A 153 -4.42 8.26 -15.05
C SER A 153 -4.51 7.17 -13.99
N ILE A 154 -5.38 6.20 -14.25
CA ILE A 154 -5.63 5.07 -13.36
C ILE A 154 -5.27 3.80 -14.14
N PHE A 155 -4.30 3.07 -13.59
CA PHE A 155 -3.88 1.77 -14.10
C PHE A 155 -4.38 0.68 -13.15
N ILE A 156 -4.64 -0.52 -13.66
CA ILE A 156 -4.98 -1.67 -12.83
C ILE A 156 -4.01 -2.79 -13.12
N LYS A 157 -3.33 -3.25 -12.08
CA LYS A 157 -2.46 -4.42 -12.13
C LYS A 157 -3.20 -5.66 -11.69
N THR A 158 -3.36 -6.58 -12.63
CA THR A 158 -4.02 -7.86 -12.42
C THR A 158 -3.01 -9.00 -12.28
N GLY A 159 -3.40 -10.05 -11.56
CA GLY A 159 -2.72 -11.35 -11.62
C GLY A 159 -3.22 -12.18 -12.80
N ALA A 160 -2.56 -13.30 -13.08
CA ALA A 160 -3.04 -14.30 -14.03
C ALA A 160 -4.25 -15.05 -13.45
N TYR A 161 -5.40 -14.40 -13.42
CA TYR A 161 -6.65 -15.01 -12.98
C TYR A 161 -7.34 -15.74 -14.13
N ARG A 162 -8.12 -16.79 -13.81
CA ARG A 162 -8.97 -17.46 -14.79
C ARG A 162 -9.94 -16.44 -15.42
N PRO A 163 -10.28 -16.54 -16.72
CA PRO A 163 -11.16 -15.58 -17.40
C PRO A 163 -12.48 -15.28 -16.67
N ALA A 164 -13.04 -16.26 -15.96
CA ALA A 164 -14.26 -16.09 -15.16
C ALA A 164 -14.12 -15.07 -14.01
N VAL A 165 -12.92 -14.89 -13.46
CA VAL A 165 -12.61 -13.91 -12.39
C VAL A 165 -12.36 -12.51 -12.97
N ILE A 166 -11.94 -12.43 -14.25
CA ILE A 166 -11.67 -11.17 -14.96
C ILE A 166 -12.97 -10.51 -15.45
N GLY A 167 -14.10 -11.22 -15.49
CA GLY A 167 -15.38 -10.68 -15.97
C GLY A 167 -15.85 -9.42 -15.25
N ALA A 168 -15.67 -9.37 -13.92
CA ALA A 168 -15.90 -8.17 -13.11
C ALA A 168 -15.03 -6.98 -13.54
N LEU A 169 -13.76 -7.26 -13.84
CA LEU A 169 -12.80 -6.25 -14.25
C LEU A 169 -13.04 -5.74 -15.68
N ALA A 170 -13.48 -6.61 -16.59
CA ALA A 170 -13.79 -6.22 -17.97
C ALA A 170 -14.91 -5.17 -18.03
N ILE A 171 -15.87 -5.23 -17.10
CA ILE A 171 -16.91 -4.22 -16.94
C ILE A 171 -16.30 -2.91 -16.44
N ALA A 172 -15.47 -2.95 -15.38
CA ALA A 172 -14.81 -1.75 -14.86
C ALA A 172 -13.94 -1.05 -15.92
N ILE A 173 -13.20 -1.79 -16.75
CA ILE A 173 -12.37 -1.25 -17.83
C ILE A 173 -13.20 -0.48 -18.88
N GLN A 174 -14.48 -0.83 -19.11
CA GLN A 174 -15.34 -0.06 -20.03
C GLN A 174 -15.68 1.35 -19.52
N PHE A 175 -15.50 1.60 -18.21
CA PHE A 175 -15.80 2.88 -17.57
C PHE A 175 -14.54 3.68 -17.18
N ILE A 176 -13.34 3.15 -17.44
CA ILE A 176 -12.05 3.84 -17.25
C ILE A 176 -11.73 4.67 -18.50
#